data_AF-A0AAE1RVS5-F1
#
_entry.id   AF-A0AAE1RVS5-F1
#
_cell.length_a   1.000
_cell.length_b   1.000
_cell.length_c   1.000
_cell.angle_alpha   90.00
_cell.angle_beta   90.00
_cell.angle_gamma   90.00
#
_symmetry.space_group_name_H-M   'P 1'
#
loop_
_entity.id
_entity.type
_entity.pdbx_description
1 polymer ?
#
loop_
_entity_poly.entity_id
_entity_poly.type
_entity_poly.pdbx_seq_one_letter_code
_entity_poly.pdbx_strand_id
1 'polypeptide(L)'
;MLRSFDYTGNIRSICLKNIPLLAKLSLSHREYYVGAGKCNIAKFFESFFALEHLHLNDMFFAAGAGEVPMRLSYDLCYVKYLCIYSIYLSDPNEVSYALCLIRSFPFLQSMEIKVESDDNDIPALESLEVDVYQM
;
A
#
# COMPACT_ATOMS: atom_id res chain seq x y z
N MET A 1 -2.92 -20.15 18.15
CA MET A 1 -3.22 -19.84 16.73
C MET A 1 -2.84 -18.40 16.46
N LEU A 2 -2.19 -18.12 15.33
CA LEU A 2 -1.70 -16.78 14.99
C LEU A 2 -2.86 -15.86 14.61
N ARG A 3 -2.99 -14.72 15.32
CA ARG A 3 -4.04 -13.72 15.09
C ARG A 3 -3.51 -12.37 14.59
N SER A 4 -2.25 -12.08 14.88
CA SER A 4 -1.56 -10.86 14.46
C SER A 4 -0.17 -11.22 13.97
N PHE A 5 0.26 -10.62 12.87
CA PHE A 5 1.59 -10.79 12.31
C PHE A 5 2.13 -9.44 11.87
N ASP A 6 3.34 -9.12 12.33
CA ASP A 6 4.09 -7.94 11.89
C ASP A 6 5.41 -8.43 11.28
N TYR A 7 5.73 -7.93 10.10
CA TYR A 7 6.97 -8.23 9.45
C TYR A 7 7.54 -7.00 8.74
N THR A 8 8.79 -6.69 9.08
CA THR A 8 9.58 -5.68 8.36
C THR A 8 10.73 -6.35 7.64
N GLY A 9 10.80 -6.21 6.31
CA GLY A 9 11.86 -6.78 5.48
C GLY A 9 11.38 -7.15 4.08
N ASN A 10 12.08 -8.09 3.45
CA ASN A 10 11.69 -8.58 2.12
C ASN A 10 10.49 -9.54 2.23
N ILE A 11 9.32 -9.14 1.72
CA ILE A 11 8.11 -9.98 1.79
C ILE A 11 8.28 -11.29 1.00
N ARG A 12 9.15 -11.34 -0.01
CA ARG A 12 9.41 -12.59 -0.73
C ARG A 12 10.04 -13.66 0.16
N SER A 13 10.66 -13.25 1.27
CA SER A 13 11.24 -14.17 2.26
C SER A 13 10.20 -14.78 3.19
N ILE A 14 8.95 -14.31 3.16
CA ILE A 14 7.87 -14.86 3.99
C ILE A 14 6.86 -15.63 3.12
N CYS A 15 6.52 -16.83 3.59
CA CYS A 15 5.45 -17.64 3.00
C CYS A 15 4.41 -17.90 4.09
N LEU A 16 3.36 -17.11 4.09
CA LEU A 16 2.23 -17.24 5.02
C LEU A 16 1.21 -18.21 4.40
N LYS A 17 1.17 -19.44 4.90
CA LYS A 17 0.21 -20.48 4.46
C LYS A 17 -0.58 -20.99 5.65
N ASN A 18 -1.86 -21.32 5.41
CA ASN A 18 -2.75 -21.94 6.40
C ASN A 18 -2.93 -21.12 7.69
N ILE A 19 -3.25 -19.82 7.55
CA ILE A 19 -3.45 -18.92 8.71
C ILE A 19 -4.89 -18.36 8.75
N PRO A 20 -5.91 -19.22 8.85
CA PRO A 20 -7.31 -18.82 8.67
C PRO A 20 -7.84 -17.87 9.75
N LEU A 21 -7.12 -17.70 10.87
CA LEU A 21 -7.52 -16.82 11.98
C LEU A 21 -6.70 -15.53 12.05
N LEU A 22 -5.86 -15.25 11.05
CA LEU A 22 -5.08 -14.02 11.02
C LEU A 22 -6.01 -12.82 10.83
N ALA A 23 -6.16 -12.02 11.88
CA ALA A 23 -7.03 -10.85 11.92
C ALA A 23 -6.29 -9.53 11.68
N LYS A 24 -4.99 -9.50 11.97
CA LYS A 24 -4.14 -8.32 11.79
C LYS A 24 -2.86 -8.67 11.04
N LEU A 25 -2.56 -7.93 9.99
CA LEU A 25 -1.35 -8.08 9.20
C LEU A 25 -0.70 -6.72 9.01
N SER A 26 0.55 -6.60 9.43
CA SER A 26 1.39 -5.41 9.25
C SER A 26 2.63 -5.83 8.46
N LEU A 27 2.84 -5.20 7.32
CA LEU A 27 3.99 -5.45 6.47
C LEU A 27 4.69 -4.13 6.17
N SER A 28 6.01 -4.09 6.36
CA SER A 28 6.86 -2.96 6.02
C SER A 28 8.04 -3.43 5.16
N HIS A 29 8.27 -2.80 4.02
CA HIS A 29 9.41 -3.12 3.18
C HIS A 29 10.60 -2.30 3.63
N ARG A 30 11.80 -2.84 3.47
CA ARG A 30 13.03 -2.16 3.91
C ARG A 30 14.22 -2.37 2.97
N GLU A 31 14.00 -2.93 1.79
CA GLU A 31 15.08 -3.23 0.85
C GLU A 31 15.03 -2.31 -0.38
N TYR A 32 16.05 -1.46 -0.52
CA TYR A 32 16.33 -0.57 -1.67
C TYR A 32 16.72 -1.30 -2.97
N TYR A 33 16.27 -2.55 -3.17
CA TYR A 33 16.70 -3.34 -4.32
C TYR A 33 15.79 -3.16 -5.54
N VAL A 34 16.29 -2.36 -6.49
CA VAL A 34 15.78 -2.08 -7.85
C VAL A 34 15.64 -3.35 -8.74
N GLY A 35 15.97 -4.54 -8.25
CA GLY A 35 16.04 -5.77 -9.06
C GLY A 35 14.97 -6.84 -8.79
N ALA A 36 14.11 -6.69 -7.78
CA ALA A 36 13.34 -7.82 -7.28
C ALA A 36 11.95 -7.95 -7.93
N GLY A 37 11.75 -9.04 -8.69
CA GLY A 37 10.54 -9.30 -9.47
C GLY A 37 9.23 -9.27 -8.68
N LYS A 38 8.39 -8.27 -8.97
CA LYS A 38 6.91 -8.25 -8.91
C LYS A 38 6.21 -9.37 -8.11
N CYS A 39 5.76 -9.09 -6.86
CA CYS A 39 4.93 -10.02 -6.07
C CYS A 39 3.45 -9.97 -6.51
N ASN A 40 2.87 -11.12 -6.85
CA ASN A 40 1.44 -11.21 -7.19
C ASN A 40 0.59 -11.02 -5.91
N ILE A 41 -0.03 -9.85 -5.81
CA ILE A 41 -0.88 -9.46 -4.68
C ILE A 41 -2.06 -10.44 -4.47
N ALA A 42 -2.74 -10.87 -5.53
CA ALA A 42 -3.90 -11.75 -5.41
C ALA A 42 -3.52 -13.06 -4.73
N LYS A 43 -2.44 -13.70 -5.19
CA LYS A 43 -1.91 -14.94 -4.59
C LYS A 43 -1.47 -14.78 -3.14
N PHE A 44 -0.94 -13.61 -2.77
CA PHE A 44 -0.50 -13.37 -1.40
C PHE A 44 -1.68 -13.36 -0.42
N PHE A 45 -2.80 -12.77 -0.82
CA PHE A 45 -3.97 -12.62 0.04
C PHE A 45 -4.95 -13.82 0.03
N GLU A 46 -4.78 -14.80 -0.87
CA GLU A 46 -5.65 -15.99 -1.01
C GLU A 46 -5.83 -16.80 0.29
N SER A 47 -4.93 -16.69 1.26
CA SER A 47 -4.97 -17.48 2.51
C SER A 47 -5.57 -16.74 3.72
N PHE A 48 -6.02 -15.49 3.57
CA PHE A 48 -6.39 -14.62 4.70
C PHE A 48 -7.90 -14.37 4.79
N PHE A 49 -8.65 -15.40 5.19
CA PHE A 49 -10.12 -15.36 5.26
C PHE A 49 -10.69 -14.58 6.45
N ALA A 50 -9.90 -14.26 7.47
CA ALA A 50 -10.37 -13.57 8.69
C ALA A 50 -9.70 -12.21 8.90
N LEU A 51 -9.04 -11.67 7.87
CA LEU A 51 -8.26 -10.46 7.99
C LEU A 51 -9.18 -9.25 8.20
N GLU A 52 -8.99 -8.53 9.31
CA GLU A 52 -9.77 -7.34 9.66
C GLU A 52 -8.95 -6.06 9.55
N HIS A 53 -7.65 -6.11 9.84
CA HIS A 53 -6.75 -4.97 9.83
C HIS A 53 -5.55 -5.26 8.93
N LEU A 54 -5.34 -4.39 7.95
CA LEU A 54 -4.23 -4.46 7.01
C LEU A 54 -3.42 -3.17 7.07
N HIS A 55 -2.14 -3.30 7.40
CA HIS A 55 -1.18 -2.21 7.44
C HIS A 55 -0.03 -2.51 6.47
N LEU A 56 0.25 -1.57 5.57
CA LEU A 56 1.20 -1.71 4.49
C LEU A 56 2.06 -0.45 4.45
N ASN A 57 3.37 -0.60 4.55
CA ASN A 57 4.31 0.52 4.50
C ASN A 57 5.43 0.25 3.49
N ASP A 58 5.67 1.20 2.59
CA ASP A 58 6.73 1.12 1.56
C ASP A 58 6.54 -0.10 0.63
N MET A 59 5.30 -0.38 0.25
CA MET A 59 4.93 -1.65 -0.38
C MET A 59 4.82 -1.61 -1.90
N PHE A 60 5.84 -2.15 -2.56
CA PHE A 60 5.84 -2.37 -4.00
C PHE A 60 5.29 -3.75 -4.36
N PHE A 61 3.98 -3.84 -4.55
CA PHE A 61 3.42 -4.95 -5.30
C PHE A 61 3.44 -4.58 -6.77
N ALA A 62 3.55 -5.59 -7.60
CA ALA A 62 3.23 -5.37 -8.99
C ALA A 62 2.08 -6.29 -9.37
N ALA A 63 1.25 -5.79 -10.27
CA ALA A 63 0.62 -6.69 -11.20
C ALA A 63 1.70 -7.61 -11.78
N GLY A 64 1.47 -8.92 -11.89
CA GLY A 64 2.48 -9.84 -12.41
C GLY A 64 2.89 -9.52 -13.86
N ALA A 65 3.11 -10.54 -14.69
CA ALA A 65 3.23 -10.35 -16.14
C ALA A 65 1.92 -9.88 -16.83
N GLY A 66 0.97 -9.31 -16.07
CA GLY A 66 -0.34 -8.83 -16.52
C GLY A 66 -0.75 -7.57 -15.77
N GLU A 67 -1.93 -7.04 -16.05
CA GLU A 67 -2.48 -5.80 -15.46
C GLU A 67 -2.83 -5.94 -13.98
N VAL A 68 -2.82 -4.82 -13.23
CA VAL A 68 -3.24 -4.82 -11.82
C VAL A 68 -4.70 -5.28 -11.80
N PRO A 69 -5.06 -6.34 -11.06
CA PRO A 69 -6.44 -6.79 -11.03
C PRO A 69 -7.31 -5.66 -10.51
N MET A 70 -8.48 -5.44 -11.11
CA MET A 70 -9.37 -4.36 -10.71
C MET A 70 -9.85 -4.51 -9.25
N ARG A 71 -9.90 -5.77 -8.76
CA ARG A 71 -10.20 -6.20 -7.39
C ARG A 71 -9.49 -7.52 -7.07
N LEU A 72 -9.18 -7.75 -5.80
CA LEU A 72 -8.72 -9.01 -5.23
C LEU A 72 -9.91 -9.98 -5.05
N SER A 73 -9.60 -11.24 -4.69
CA SER A 73 -10.62 -12.25 -4.40
C SER A 73 -11.64 -11.75 -3.37
N TYR A 74 -12.89 -12.22 -3.52
CA TYR A 74 -13.99 -11.94 -2.60
C TYR A 74 -13.74 -12.45 -1.17
N ASP A 75 -12.73 -13.29 -0.96
CA ASP A 75 -12.40 -13.85 0.37
C ASP A 75 -11.88 -12.80 1.37
N LEU A 76 -11.56 -11.58 0.91
CA LEU A 76 -11.09 -10.47 1.74
C LEU A 76 -12.22 -9.54 2.22
N CYS A 77 -13.46 -10.01 2.20
CA CYS A 77 -14.62 -9.26 2.69
C CYS A 77 -14.52 -8.82 4.16
N TYR A 78 -13.61 -9.34 4.97
CA TYR A 78 -13.59 -9.02 6.41
C TYR A 78 -12.72 -7.82 6.77
N VAL A 79 -11.97 -7.25 5.82
CA VAL A 79 -11.09 -6.10 6.09
C VAL A 79 -11.93 -4.87 6.41
N LYS A 80 -11.75 -4.34 7.62
CA LYS A 80 -12.43 -3.16 8.16
C LYS A 80 -11.49 -1.95 8.26
N TYR A 81 -10.19 -2.20 8.41
CA TYR A 81 -9.19 -1.17 8.61
C TYR A 81 -8.05 -1.34 7.62
N LEU A 82 -7.80 -0.33 6.80
CA LEU A 82 -6.74 -0.30 5.80
C LEU A 82 -5.84 0.92 6.04
N CYS A 83 -4.56 0.68 6.29
CA CYS A 83 -3.56 1.72 6.39
C CYS A 83 -2.48 1.46 5.33
N ILE A 84 -2.27 2.43 4.44
CA ILE A 84 -1.23 2.39 3.41
C ILE A 84 -0.33 3.60 3.60
N TYR A 85 0.96 3.34 3.83
CA TYR A 85 1.98 4.36 4.01
C TYR A 85 3.00 4.28 2.90
N SER A 86 3.54 5.46 2.60
CA SER A 86 4.59 5.70 1.62
C SER A 86 4.18 5.34 0.19
N ILE A 87 3.08 5.96 -0.28
CA ILE A 87 2.63 5.87 -1.67
C ILE A 87 3.20 7.04 -2.50
N TYR A 88 3.80 6.74 -3.64
CA TYR A 88 4.18 7.73 -4.65
C TYR A 88 3.07 7.91 -5.68
N LEU A 89 2.39 9.06 -5.67
CA LEU A 89 1.36 9.37 -6.67
C LEU A 89 1.92 9.58 -8.08
N SER A 90 3.23 9.81 -8.19
CA SER A 90 3.97 9.86 -9.45
C SER A 90 4.12 8.48 -10.11
N ASP A 91 4.02 7.37 -9.36
CA ASP A 91 4.01 6.01 -9.90
C ASP A 91 2.56 5.50 -10.13
N PRO A 92 2.10 5.35 -11.40
CA PRO A 92 0.76 4.85 -11.70
C PRO A 92 0.52 3.41 -11.23
N ASN A 93 1.57 2.61 -11.03
CA ASN A 93 1.43 1.25 -10.50
C ASN A 93 1.03 1.27 -9.03
N GLU A 94 1.61 2.17 -8.23
CA GLU A 94 1.28 2.35 -6.82
C GLU A 94 -0.15 2.88 -6.66
N VAL A 95 -0.54 3.84 -7.49
CA VAL A 95 -1.92 4.34 -7.53
C VAL A 95 -2.90 3.22 -7.89
N SER A 96 -2.58 2.43 -8.92
CA SER A 96 -3.42 1.29 -9.33
C SER A 96 -3.53 0.23 -8.24
N TYR A 97 -2.44 -0.03 -7.53
CA TYR A 97 -2.40 -0.94 -6.38
C TYR A 97 -3.28 -0.46 -5.23
N ALA A 98 -3.16 0.80 -4.83
CA ALA A 98 -3.99 1.38 -3.78
C ALA A 98 -5.47 1.28 -4.15
N LEU A 99 -5.82 1.63 -5.40
CA LEU A 99 -7.18 1.52 -5.91
C LEU A 99 -7.69 0.07 -5.94
N CYS A 100 -6.84 -0.91 -6.28
CA CYS A 100 -7.18 -2.32 -6.23
C CYS A 100 -7.60 -2.72 -4.81
N LEU A 101 -6.78 -2.40 -3.80
CA LEU A 101 -7.08 -2.70 -2.40
C LEU A 101 -8.39 -2.06 -1.94
N ILE A 102 -8.56 -0.75 -2.17
CA ILE A 102 -9.78 -0.02 -1.80
C ILE A 102 -11.02 -0.71 -2.38
N ARG A 103 -10.96 -1.08 -3.67
CA ARG A 103 -12.09 -1.72 -4.36
C ARG A 103 -12.34 -3.15 -3.92
N SER A 104 -11.38 -3.78 -3.23
CA SER A 104 -11.44 -5.18 -2.80
C SER A 104 -12.07 -5.36 -1.43
N PHE A 105 -12.21 -4.30 -0.63
CA PHE A 105 -12.67 -4.38 0.75
C PHE A 105 -14.06 -3.73 0.91
N PRO A 106 -15.15 -4.45 0.60
CA PRO A 106 -16.51 -3.88 0.63
C PRO A 106 -17.01 -3.50 2.02
N PHE A 107 -16.36 -3.95 3.09
CA PHE A 107 -16.74 -3.67 4.49
C PHE A 107 -15.77 -2.73 5.21
N LEU A 108 -14.99 -1.95 4.45
CA LEU A 108 -14.03 -1.00 4.99
C LEU A 108 -14.74 0.07 5.84
N GLN A 109 -14.31 0.21 7.09
CA GLN A 109 -14.86 1.17 8.07
C GLN A 109 -13.94 2.36 8.27
N SER A 110 -12.63 2.16 8.13
CA SER A 110 -11.63 3.22 8.24
C SER A 110 -10.50 2.98 7.24
N MET A 111 -9.98 4.08 6.70
CA MET A 111 -8.86 4.07 5.78
C MET A 111 -7.92 5.22 6.08
N GLU A 112 -6.63 4.94 6.10
CA GLU A 112 -5.57 5.93 6.17
C GLU A 112 -4.60 5.72 5.00
N ILE A 113 -4.27 6.82 4.31
CA ILE A 113 -3.28 6.84 3.23
C ILE A 113 -2.29 7.96 3.53
N LYS A 114 -1.00 7.63 3.55
CA LYS A 114 0.08 8.61 3.55
C LYS A 114 0.84 8.56 2.24
N VAL A 115 0.88 9.71 1.57
CA VAL A 115 1.57 9.93 0.30
C VAL A 115 2.98 10.45 0.59
N GLU A 116 4.00 9.96 -0.11
CA GLU A 116 5.33 10.60 -0.16
C GLU A 116 5.33 11.67 -1.26
N SER A 117 5.94 12.82 -0.96
CA SER A 117 6.26 13.82 -1.97
C SER A 117 7.67 13.59 -2.53
N ASP A 118 7.81 13.70 -3.85
CA ASP A 118 9.10 13.88 -4.48
C ASP A 118 9.57 15.33 -4.20
N ASP A 119 10.11 15.59 -3.01
CA ASP A 119 10.68 16.91 -2.64
C ASP A 119 11.99 17.21 -3.39
N ASN A 120 11.99 17.11 -4.73
CA ASN A 120 13.06 17.63 -5.59
C ASN A 120 12.67 18.89 -6.37
N ASP A 121 11.45 19.41 -6.23
CA ASP A 121 11.06 20.71 -6.77
C ASP A 121 10.81 21.74 -5.64
N ILE A 122 11.90 22.22 -5.03
CA ILE A 122 11.92 23.57 -4.46
C ILE A 122 13.20 24.29 -4.92
N PRO A 123 13.15 25.18 -5.92
CA PRO A 123 13.91 26.41 -5.80
C PRO A 123 13.15 27.32 -4.83
N ALA A 124 13.84 27.70 -3.76
CA ALA A 124 13.33 28.61 -2.74
C ALA A 124 12.93 29.98 -3.33
N LEU A 125 11.87 30.56 -2.77
CA LEU A 125 11.56 31.99 -2.65
C LEU A 125 11.92 32.90 -3.85
N GLU A 126 10.91 33.38 -4.56
CA GLU A 126 10.88 34.80 -4.93
C GLU A 126 9.66 35.44 -4.29
N SER A 127 9.97 36.28 -3.30
CA SER A 127 9.07 37.20 -2.63
C SER A 127 8.22 37.95 -3.64
N LEU A 128 6.89 37.86 -3.52
CA LEU A 128 6.02 38.89 -4.06
C LEU A 128 6.26 40.16 -3.24
N GLU A 129 7.26 40.94 -3.64
CA GLU A 129 7.32 42.36 -3.32
C GLU A 129 6.06 42.99 -3.93
N VAL A 130 5.09 43.24 -3.05
CA VAL A 130 3.94 44.08 -3.37
C VAL A 130 4.49 45.50 -3.46
N ASP A 131 4.80 45.94 -4.68
CA ASP A 131 4.96 47.36 -4.97
C ASP A 131 3.61 48.03 -4.74
N VAL A 132 3.46 48.63 -3.56
CA VAL A 132 2.44 49.63 -3.28
C VAL A 132 2.77 50.84 -4.16
N TYR A 133 2.13 50.90 -5.33
CA TYR A 133 2.07 52.13 -6.11
C TYR A 133 1.35 53.19 -5.28
N GLN A 134 2.10 54.15 -4.74
CA GLN A 134 1.53 55.43 -4.35
C GLN A 134 1.25 56.23 -5.62
N MET A 135 0.00 56.68 -5.75
CA MET A 135 -0.39 57.83 -6.54
C MET A 135 -1.44 58.62 -5.77
#